data_AF-A0A3B0WGD2-F1
#
_entry.id   AF-A0A3B0WGD2-F1
#
_cell.length_a   1.000
_cell.length_b   1.000
_cell.length_c   1.000
_cell.angle_alpha   90.00
_cell.angle_beta   90.00
_cell.angle_gamma   90.00
#
_symmetry.space_group_name_H-M   'P 1'
#
loop_
_entity.id
_entity.type
_entity.pdbx_description
1 polymer ?
#
loop_
_entity_poly.entity_id
_entity_poly.type
_entity_poly.pdbx_seq_one_letter_code
_entity_poly.pdbx_strand_id
1 'polypeptide(L)'
;MKKKYYILTAVISYFVILIATIPAKPVTDIFSDDAVLAIQGVSGTIWNGKAYLISANNMQFKKTNWSFNLWKLLIGKLSIDASTTFLNNKITTELGISFLGTYFANDLSTKIAAKEVAQLANIPLVQLDGMISLNIEHAQWKQGESPLATGEILWSNATVTVADTVPLGNISIVLGESEQELLSAEIKNQGGSININGTAELISEADYAVNIKLLPTATTNDNIKQSLGLFAAKQSNGEYLFKQSGSLDDIM
;
A
#
# COMPACT_ATOMS: atom_id res chain seq x y z
N MET A 1 -53.16 -20.52 -5.42
CA MET A 1 -51.73 -20.43 -5.81
C MET A 1 -51.15 -19.02 -5.64
N LYS A 2 -51.85 -17.93 -6.04
CA LYS A 2 -51.34 -16.54 -5.95
C LYS A 2 -50.96 -16.04 -4.53
N LYS A 3 -51.74 -16.37 -3.48
CA LYS A 3 -51.45 -15.94 -2.08
C LYS A 3 -50.11 -16.43 -1.52
N LYS A 4 -49.66 -17.63 -1.90
CA LYS A 4 -48.38 -18.19 -1.45
C LYS A 4 -47.18 -17.44 -2.05
N TYR A 5 -47.28 -17.00 -3.31
CA TYR A 5 -46.26 -16.17 -3.95
C TYR A 5 -46.17 -14.80 -3.28
N TYR A 6 -47.29 -14.15 -2.95
CA TYR A 6 -47.26 -12.87 -2.24
C TYR A 6 -46.62 -12.97 -0.85
N ILE A 7 -46.91 -14.03 -0.10
CA ILE A 7 -46.27 -14.28 1.21
C ILE A 7 -44.77 -14.54 1.03
N LEU A 8 -44.38 -15.36 0.05
CA LEU A 8 -42.97 -15.64 -0.23
C LEU A 8 -42.21 -14.36 -0.63
N THR A 9 -42.77 -13.55 -1.52
CA THR A 9 -42.18 -12.26 -1.91
C THR A 9 -42.10 -11.31 -0.72
N ALA A 10 -43.14 -11.21 0.11
CA ALA A 10 -43.12 -10.36 1.30
C ALA A 10 -42.05 -10.79 2.31
N VAL A 11 -41.89 -12.10 2.53
CA VAL A 11 -40.85 -12.66 3.40
C VAL A 11 -39.45 -12.38 2.84
N ILE A 12 -39.23 -12.64 1.55
CA ILE A 12 -37.94 -12.36 0.89
C ILE A 12 -37.64 -10.86 0.95
N SER A 13 -38.59 -10.00 0.60
CA SER A 13 -38.43 -8.54 0.67
C SER A 13 -38.16 -8.07 2.09
N TYR A 14 -38.83 -8.66 3.09
CA TYR A 14 -38.56 -8.37 4.51
C TYR A 14 -37.11 -8.71 4.88
N PHE A 15 -36.61 -9.90 4.52
CA PHE A 15 -35.22 -10.28 4.78
C PHE A 15 -34.22 -9.41 4.01
N VAL A 16 -34.51 -9.06 2.76
CA VAL A 16 -33.67 -8.14 1.97
C VAL A 16 -33.60 -6.77 2.63
N ILE A 17 -34.72 -6.22 3.08
CA ILE A 17 -34.76 -4.93 3.80
C ILE A 17 -34.03 -5.04 5.14
N LEU A 18 -34.24 -6.13 5.88
CA LEU A 18 -33.58 -6.36 7.17
C LEU A 18 -32.06 -6.40 7.00
N ILE A 19 -31.56 -7.14 6.01
CA ILE A 19 -30.13 -7.20 5.69
C ILE A 19 -29.63 -5.83 5.21
N ALA A 20 -30.36 -5.17 4.31
CA ALA A 20 -29.96 -3.87 3.76
C ALA A 20 -29.92 -2.73 4.80
N THR A 21 -30.62 -2.86 5.92
CA THR A 21 -30.76 -1.82 6.94
C THR A 21 -30.00 -2.10 8.23
N ILE A 22 -29.17 -3.16 8.29
CA ILE A 22 -28.37 -3.49 9.48
C ILE A 22 -27.52 -2.26 9.88
N PRO A 23 -27.76 -1.67 11.08
CA PRO A 23 -26.97 -0.56 11.57
C PRO A 23 -25.52 -1.00 11.81
N ALA A 24 -24.54 -0.13 11.52
CA ALA A 24 -23.14 -0.48 11.71
C ALA A 24 -22.76 -0.64 13.19
N LYS A 25 -23.38 0.15 14.07
CA LYS A 25 -22.97 0.28 15.48
C LYS A 25 -23.00 -1.04 16.28
N PRO A 26 -24.08 -1.83 16.28
CA PRO A 26 -24.12 -3.08 17.04
C PRO A 26 -23.07 -4.10 16.58
N VAL A 27 -22.75 -4.10 15.28
CA VAL A 27 -21.76 -5.01 14.70
C VAL A 27 -20.34 -4.60 15.12
N THR A 28 -20.03 -3.30 15.10
CA THR A 28 -18.71 -2.80 15.51
C THR A 28 -18.47 -2.92 17.01
N ASP A 29 -19.52 -2.84 17.83
CA ASP A 29 -19.41 -2.96 19.29
C ASP A 29 -18.95 -4.39 19.68
N ILE A 30 -19.24 -5.43 18.88
CA ILE A 30 -18.75 -6.82 19.10
C ILE A 30 -17.24 -6.92 18.94
N PHE A 31 -16.66 -6.19 17.99
CA PHE A 31 -15.21 -6.20 17.73
C PHE A 31 -14.42 -5.26 18.64
N SER A 32 -15.12 -4.41 19.41
CA SER A 32 -14.49 -3.40 20.27
C SER A 32 -14.02 -3.94 21.63
N ASP A 33 -14.44 -5.15 22.01
CA ASP A 33 -13.96 -5.84 23.22
C ASP A 33 -12.57 -6.47 23.03
N ASP A 34 -12.13 -6.65 21.79
CA ASP A 34 -10.75 -7.01 21.47
C ASP A 34 -9.88 -5.75 21.49
N ALA A 35 -8.90 -5.68 22.40
CA ALA A 35 -7.99 -4.53 22.55
C ALA A 35 -7.18 -4.16 21.28
N VAL A 36 -7.27 -4.99 20.23
CA VAL A 36 -6.60 -4.84 18.94
C VAL A 36 -7.35 -3.85 18.02
N LEU A 37 -8.67 -3.69 18.16
CA LEU A 37 -9.49 -2.86 17.28
C LEU A 37 -10.54 -2.06 18.05
N ALA A 38 -10.40 -0.73 18.10
CA ALA A 38 -11.38 0.17 18.72
C ALA A 38 -11.99 1.10 17.67
N ILE A 39 -13.33 1.16 17.60
CA ILE A 39 -14.05 2.01 16.64
C ILE A 39 -14.94 3.01 17.38
N GLN A 40 -14.80 4.30 17.09
CA GLN A 40 -15.50 5.39 17.76
C GLN A 40 -16.30 6.23 16.76
N GLY A 41 -17.46 6.73 17.20
CA GLY A 41 -18.31 7.63 16.41
C GLY A 41 -18.92 6.98 15.16
N VAL A 42 -19.31 5.70 15.26
CA VAL A 42 -19.93 4.95 14.16
C VAL A 42 -21.34 5.47 13.86
N SER A 43 -21.64 5.67 12.58
CA SER A 43 -22.99 5.98 12.11
C SER A 43 -23.22 5.46 10.69
N GLY A 44 -24.49 5.29 10.30
CA GLY A 44 -24.88 4.66 9.04
C GLY A 44 -25.15 3.16 9.17
N THR A 45 -25.20 2.47 8.04
CA THR A 45 -25.39 1.01 7.96
C THR A 45 -24.05 0.31 7.78
N ILE A 46 -24.02 -1.01 7.97
CA ILE A 46 -22.82 -1.80 7.63
C ILE A 46 -22.42 -1.62 6.17
N TRP A 47 -23.38 -1.35 5.27
CA TRP A 47 -23.15 -1.15 3.84
C TRP A 47 -22.65 0.24 3.49
N ASN A 48 -23.14 1.27 4.17
CA ASN A 48 -22.83 2.67 3.92
C ASN A 48 -22.68 3.36 5.27
N GLY A 49 -21.44 3.50 5.71
CA GLY A 49 -21.15 3.92 7.07
C GLY A 49 -19.97 4.86 7.16
N LYS A 50 -19.85 5.46 8.34
CA LYS A 50 -18.74 6.32 8.71
C LYS A 50 -18.36 6.11 10.16
N ALA A 51 -17.08 6.27 10.46
CA ALA A 51 -16.51 6.24 11.78
C ALA A 51 -15.64 7.49 11.99
N TYR A 52 -15.71 8.07 13.19
CA TYR A 52 -14.88 9.21 13.55
C TYR A 52 -13.41 8.80 13.68
N LEU A 53 -13.17 7.70 14.38
CA LEU A 53 -11.84 7.15 14.64
C LEU A 53 -11.92 5.61 14.65
N ILE A 54 -11.05 4.98 13.88
CA ILE A 54 -10.72 3.55 13.97
C ILE A 54 -9.28 3.48 14.47
N SER A 55 -9.07 2.79 15.58
CA SER A 55 -7.75 2.52 16.14
C SER A 55 -7.49 1.03 16.02
N ALA A 56 -6.42 0.66 15.31
CA ALA A 56 -6.00 -0.71 15.12
C ALA A 56 -4.53 -0.82 15.51
N ASN A 57 -4.21 -1.59 16.54
CA ASN A 57 -2.87 -1.57 17.15
C ASN A 57 -2.43 -0.12 17.49
N ASN A 58 -1.27 0.32 16.97
CA ASN A 58 -0.74 1.68 17.14
C ASN A 58 -1.16 2.65 16.01
N MET A 59 -2.05 2.23 15.11
CA MET A 59 -2.48 3.03 13.96
C MET A 59 -3.84 3.67 14.22
N GLN A 60 -3.98 4.93 13.83
CA GLN A 60 -5.21 5.70 13.94
C GLN A 60 -5.68 6.19 12.58
N PHE A 61 -6.88 5.74 12.20
CA PHE A 61 -7.58 6.11 10.98
C PHE A 61 -8.76 7.02 11.35
N LYS A 62 -8.71 8.27 10.91
CA LYS A 62 -9.70 9.31 11.23
C LYS A 62 -10.63 9.52 10.06
N LYS A 63 -11.86 9.97 10.35
CA LYS A 63 -12.86 10.36 9.34
C LYS A 63 -13.04 9.27 8.27
N THR A 64 -13.15 8.02 8.71
CA THR A 64 -13.29 6.87 7.82
C THR A 64 -14.71 6.79 7.31
N ASN A 65 -14.86 6.64 6.00
CA ASN A 65 -16.14 6.39 5.33
C ASN A 65 -15.97 5.13 4.48
N TRP A 66 -17.01 4.32 4.41
CA TRP A 66 -17.04 3.13 3.57
C TRP A 66 -18.39 2.96 2.87
N SER A 67 -18.36 2.39 1.67
CA SER A 67 -19.54 2.04 0.87
C SER A 67 -19.34 0.68 0.20
N PHE A 68 -20.25 -0.26 0.40
CA PHE A 68 -20.20 -1.58 -0.22
C PHE A 68 -20.63 -1.56 -1.69
N ASN A 69 -19.86 -2.26 -2.52
CA ASN A 69 -20.14 -2.44 -3.94
C ASN A 69 -20.97 -3.71 -4.17
N LEU A 70 -22.27 -3.64 -3.87
CA LEU A 70 -23.19 -4.79 -3.93
C LEU A 70 -23.27 -5.45 -5.30
N TRP A 71 -23.10 -4.69 -6.40
CA TRP A 71 -23.13 -5.25 -7.75
C TRP A 71 -21.96 -6.21 -8.02
N LYS A 72 -20.83 -6.04 -7.33
CA LYS A 72 -19.67 -6.94 -7.50
C LYS A 72 -19.93 -8.33 -6.90
N LEU A 73 -20.95 -8.50 -6.06
CA LEU A 73 -21.40 -9.82 -5.61
C LEU A 73 -21.87 -10.70 -6.78
N LEU A 74 -22.42 -10.09 -7.84
CA LEU A 74 -22.87 -10.82 -9.03
C LEU A 74 -21.71 -11.46 -9.81
N ILE A 75 -20.50 -10.91 -9.67
CA ILE A 75 -19.26 -11.45 -10.25
C ILE A 75 -18.39 -12.17 -9.20
N GLY A 76 -18.98 -12.53 -8.06
CA GLY A 76 -18.31 -13.30 -7.01
C GLY A 76 -17.25 -12.52 -6.22
N LYS A 77 -17.43 -11.21 -6.06
CA LYS A 77 -16.52 -10.34 -5.27
C LYS A 77 -17.29 -9.56 -4.21
N LEU A 78 -16.73 -9.48 -3.01
CA LEU A 78 -17.18 -8.59 -1.95
C LEU A 78 -16.19 -7.43 -1.85
N SER A 79 -16.63 -6.19 -2.09
CA SER A 79 -15.75 -5.04 -1.95
C SER A 79 -16.42 -3.81 -1.37
N ILE A 80 -15.57 -2.92 -0.88
CA ILE A 80 -15.92 -1.65 -0.28
C ILE A 80 -15.05 -0.54 -0.88
N ASP A 81 -15.65 0.59 -1.19
CA ASP A 81 -14.91 1.84 -1.39
C ASP A 81 -14.67 2.47 -0.03
N ALA A 82 -13.40 2.66 0.32
CA ALA A 82 -12.97 3.21 1.59
C ALA A 82 -12.25 4.56 1.39
N SER A 83 -12.58 5.53 2.24
CA SER A 83 -11.89 6.81 2.32
C SER A 83 -11.59 7.13 3.77
N THR A 84 -10.32 7.31 4.12
CA THR A 84 -9.87 7.56 5.49
C THR A 84 -8.76 8.61 5.54
N THR A 85 -8.46 9.10 6.74
CA THR A 85 -7.32 9.97 7.02
C THR A 85 -6.35 9.24 7.94
N PHE A 86 -5.14 8.99 7.48
CA PHE A 86 -4.06 8.35 8.24
C PHE A 86 -2.86 9.29 8.27
N LEU A 87 -2.31 9.58 9.46
CA LEU A 87 -1.22 10.56 9.64
C LEU A 87 -1.50 11.92 8.96
N ASN A 88 -2.75 12.41 9.07
CA ASN A 88 -3.25 13.62 8.41
C ASN A 88 -3.30 13.58 6.87
N ASN A 89 -3.01 12.43 6.27
CA ASN A 89 -3.04 12.22 4.84
C ASN A 89 -4.30 11.45 4.44
N LYS A 90 -4.95 11.87 3.35
CA LYS A 90 -6.10 11.17 2.82
C LYS A 90 -5.64 9.87 2.13
N ILE A 91 -6.35 8.79 2.40
CA ILE A 91 -6.23 7.51 1.69
C ILE A 91 -7.60 7.22 1.10
N THR A 92 -7.61 6.90 -0.20
CA THR A 92 -8.78 6.35 -0.88
C THR A 92 -8.38 5.05 -1.54
N THR A 93 -9.24 4.04 -1.48
CA THR A 93 -9.02 2.75 -2.14
C THR A 93 -10.32 1.97 -2.18
N GLU A 94 -10.51 1.16 -3.20
CA GLU A 94 -11.42 0.03 -3.13
C GLU A 94 -10.69 -1.17 -2.54
N LEU A 95 -11.24 -1.79 -1.49
CA LEU A 95 -10.72 -3.04 -0.92
C LEU A 95 -11.75 -4.15 -1.08
N GLY A 96 -11.31 -5.38 -1.35
CA GLY A 96 -12.22 -6.49 -1.46
C GLY A 96 -11.58 -7.86 -1.42
N ILE A 97 -12.44 -8.87 -1.48
CA ILE A 97 -12.09 -10.29 -1.53
C ILE A 97 -12.95 -10.99 -2.58
N SER A 98 -12.34 -11.86 -3.38
CA SER A 98 -13.04 -12.74 -4.30
C SER A 98 -13.53 -14.00 -3.57
N PHE A 99 -14.58 -14.65 -4.07
CA PHE A 99 -15.04 -15.93 -3.51
C PHE A 99 -14.01 -17.06 -3.66
N LEU A 100 -12.98 -16.85 -4.50
CA LEU A 100 -11.83 -17.74 -4.64
C LEU A 100 -10.73 -17.47 -3.61
N GLY A 101 -10.91 -16.50 -2.71
CA GLY A 101 -9.99 -16.17 -1.62
C GLY A 101 -8.88 -15.19 -1.99
N THR A 102 -8.97 -14.52 -3.14
CA THR A 102 -8.02 -13.48 -3.55
C THR A 102 -8.43 -12.15 -2.94
N TYR A 103 -7.55 -11.54 -2.14
CA TYR A 103 -7.70 -10.17 -1.68
C TYR A 103 -7.25 -9.21 -2.77
N PHE A 104 -7.89 -8.05 -2.86
CA PHE A 104 -7.49 -7.02 -3.81
C PHE A 104 -7.69 -5.61 -3.26
N ALA A 105 -6.88 -4.70 -3.79
CA ALA A 105 -7.02 -3.27 -3.64
C ALA A 105 -7.01 -2.61 -5.03
N ASN A 106 -7.95 -1.72 -5.30
CA ASN A 106 -7.95 -0.91 -6.53
C ASN A 106 -7.89 0.57 -6.18
N ASP A 107 -7.33 1.35 -7.10
CA ASP A 107 -7.32 2.81 -7.07
C ASP A 107 -6.83 3.36 -5.72
N LEU A 108 -5.82 2.71 -5.14
CA LEU A 108 -5.25 3.15 -3.87
C LEU A 108 -4.40 4.38 -4.12
N SER A 109 -4.81 5.51 -3.53
CA SER A 109 -4.10 6.78 -3.66
C SER A 109 -3.88 7.42 -2.30
N THR A 110 -2.62 7.80 -2.05
CA THR A 110 -2.26 8.59 -0.87
C THR A 110 -0.98 9.39 -1.09
N LYS A 111 -0.76 10.39 -0.23
CA LYS A 111 0.47 11.17 -0.16
C LYS A 111 0.94 11.18 1.28
N ILE A 112 2.18 10.82 1.55
CA ILE A 112 2.72 10.69 2.90
C ILE A 112 4.13 11.28 2.95
N ALA A 113 4.51 11.87 4.07
CA ALA A 113 5.88 12.39 4.20
C ALA A 113 6.86 11.22 4.30
N ALA A 114 8.02 11.30 3.65
CA ALA A 114 9.01 10.21 3.65
C ALA A 114 9.49 9.87 5.07
N LYS A 115 9.58 10.88 5.95
CA LYS A 115 9.89 10.71 7.37
C LYS A 115 8.86 9.83 8.11
N GLU A 116 7.59 9.91 7.73
CA GLU A 116 6.50 9.13 8.35
C GLU A 116 6.60 7.67 7.89
N VAL A 117 6.91 7.44 6.61
CA VAL A 117 7.17 6.10 6.08
C VAL A 117 8.38 5.46 6.76
N ALA A 118 9.48 6.21 6.94
CA ALA A 118 10.67 5.72 7.65
C ALA A 118 10.36 5.28 9.10
N GLN A 119 9.51 6.04 9.80
CA GLN A 119 9.05 5.71 11.15
C GLN A 119 8.18 4.45 11.17
N LEU A 120 7.27 4.30 10.20
CA LEU A 120 6.42 3.11 10.11
C LEU A 120 7.21 1.84 9.76
N ALA A 121 8.21 1.96 8.89
CA ALA A 121 9.10 0.88 8.51
C ALA A 121 10.24 0.63 9.52
N ASN A 122 10.26 1.35 10.65
CA ASN A 122 11.27 1.25 11.70
C ASN A 122 12.72 1.30 11.19
N ILE A 123 13.02 2.08 10.14
CA ILE A 123 14.36 2.14 9.54
C ILE A 123 15.28 2.96 10.46
N PRO A 124 16.22 2.33 11.19
CA PRO A 124 17.06 3.04 12.15
C PRO A 124 18.15 3.85 11.41
N LEU A 125 18.60 4.95 12.02
CA LEU A 125 19.78 5.72 11.60
C LEU A 125 19.71 6.38 10.21
N VAL A 126 18.58 6.30 9.51
CA VAL A 126 18.35 6.96 8.22
C VAL A 126 17.21 7.98 8.35
N GLN A 127 17.48 9.23 7.98
CA GLN A 127 16.44 10.25 7.87
C GLN A 127 16.04 10.41 6.40
N LEU A 128 14.77 10.16 6.10
CA LEU A 128 14.18 10.37 4.79
C LEU A 128 13.38 11.68 4.79
N ASP A 129 13.59 12.52 3.79
CA ASP A 129 12.81 13.75 3.58
C ASP A 129 12.22 13.81 2.16
N GLY A 130 11.20 14.65 1.99
CA GLY A 130 10.38 14.75 0.78
C GLY A 130 8.99 14.15 0.96
N MET A 131 8.24 14.11 -0.15
CA MET A 131 6.85 13.62 -0.17
C MET A 131 6.74 12.41 -1.07
N ILE A 132 6.14 11.34 -0.55
CA ILE A 132 5.85 10.11 -1.29
C ILE A 132 4.39 10.14 -1.70
N SER A 133 4.11 10.08 -3.00
CA SER A 133 2.79 9.86 -3.56
C SER A 133 2.70 8.41 -4.03
N LEU A 134 1.74 7.67 -3.49
CA LEU A 134 1.47 6.28 -3.82
C LEU A 134 0.19 6.23 -4.64
N ASN A 135 0.26 5.70 -5.87
CA ASN A 135 -0.89 5.48 -6.74
C ASN A 135 -0.84 4.05 -7.26
N ILE A 136 -1.60 3.15 -6.65
CA ILE A 136 -1.71 1.75 -7.06
C ILE A 136 -3.04 1.58 -7.80
N GLU A 137 -2.96 1.20 -9.07
CA GLU A 137 -4.13 0.97 -9.91
C GLU A 137 -4.81 -0.33 -9.50
N HIS A 138 -4.03 -1.40 -9.40
CA HIS A 138 -4.48 -2.71 -8.98
C HIS A 138 -3.43 -3.38 -8.11
N ALA A 139 -3.85 -4.00 -7.02
CA ALA A 139 -3.04 -4.94 -6.26
C ALA A 139 -3.89 -6.15 -5.87
N GLN A 140 -3.28 -7.33 -5.89
CA GLN A 140 -3.93 -8.57 -5.48
C GLN A 140 -2.95 -9.49 -4.77
N TRP A 141 -3.45 -10.24 -3.82
CA TRP A 141 -2.67 -11.22 -3.09
C TRP A 141 -3.55 -12.33 -2.56
N LYS A 142 -2.94 -13.50 -2.37
CA LYS A 142 -3.57 -14.66 -1.76
C LYS A 142 -2.63 -15.21 -0.69
N GLN A 143 -3.22 -15.83 0.33
CA GLN A 143 -2.43 -16.37 1.42
C GLN A 143 -1.44 -17.42 0.89
N GLY A 144 -0.14 -17.20 1.13
CA GLY A 144 0.94 -18.08 0.69
C GLY A 144 1.45 -17.85 -0.74
N GLU A 145 0.96 -16.82 -1.44
CA GLU A 145 1.41 -16.46 -2.79
C GLU A 145 2.02 -15.04 -2.78
N SER A 146 2.97 -14.78 -3.69
CA SER A 146 3.57 -13.45 -3.84
C SER A 146 2.51 -12.43 -4.29
N PRO A 147 2.47 -11.22 -3.70
CA PRO A 147 1.54 -10.19 -4.12
C PRO A 147 1.88 -9.70 -5.53
N LEU A 148 0.86 -9.29 -6.27
CA LEU A 148 0.98 -8.60 -7.55
C LEU A 148 0.41 -7.19 -7.44
N ALA A 149 1.02 -6.24 -8.12
CA ALA A 149 0.57 -4.85 -8.12
C ALA A 149 1.01 -4.12 -9.39
N THR A 150 0.15 -3.23 -9.88
CA THR A 150 0.43 -2.27 -10.95
C THR A 150 0.19 -0.86 -10.43
N GLY A 151 1.09 0.06 -10.76
CA GLY A 151 0.97 1.46 -10.35
C GLY A 151 2.30 2.19 -10.27
N GLU A 152 2.29 3.33 -9.60
CA GLU A 152 3.46 4.19 -9.48
C GLU A 152 3.62 4.76 -8.05
N ILE A 153 4.86 4.77 -7.59
CA ILE A 153 5.30 5.45 -6.37
C ILE A 153 6.22 6.60 -6.79
N LEU A 154 5.85 7.82 -6.44
CA LEU A 154 6.63 9.03 -6.71
C LEU A 154 7.15 9.61 -5.41
N TRP A 155 8.46 9.69 -5.24
CA TRP A 155 9.08 10.38 -4.12
C TRP A 155 9.70 11.70 -4.59
N SER A 156 8.99 12.80 -4.34
CA SER A 156 9.37 14.15 -4.74
C SER A 156 10.32 14.79 -3.74
N ASN A 157 11.34 15.50 -4.25
CA ASN A 157 12.39 16.14 -3.46
C ASN A 157 13.05 15.16 -2.47
N ALA A 158 13.26 13.94 -2.91
CA ALA A 158 13.83 12.84 -2.15
C ALA A 158 15.21 13.22 -1.64
N THR A 159 15.40 13.05 -0.33
CA THR A 159 16.67 13.28 0.34
C THR A 159 16.88 12.19 1.37
N VAL A 160 18.10 11.66 1.42
CA VAL A 160 18.52 10.65 2.41
C VAL A 160 19.65 11.24 3.23
N THR A 161 19.52 11.24 4.55
CA THR A 161 20.58 11.67 5.47
C THR A 161 20.95 10.51 6.39
N VAL A 162 22.25 10.18 6.41
CA VAL A 162 22.85 9.24 7.36
C VAL A 162 23.87 9.98 8.21
N ALA A 163 25.04 10.25 7.62
CA ALA A 163 26.03 11.20 8.16
C ALA A 163 26.00 12.50 7.36
N ASP A 164 26.00 12.37 6.03
CA ASP A 164 25.80 13.47 5.08
C ASP A 164 24.41 13.40 4.46
N THR A 165 23.87 14.57 4.11
CA THR A 165 22.61 14.70 3.38
C THR A 165 22.84 14.55 1.88
N VAL A 166 22.18 13.57 1.27
CA VAL A 166 22.27 13.25 -0.16
C VAL A 166 20.95 13.57 -0.83
N PRO A 167 20.87 14.62 -1.67
CA PRO A 167 19.68 14.87 -2.47
C PRO A 167 19.61 13.84 -3.60
N LEU A 168 18.48 13.13 -3.70
CA LEU A 168 18.21 12.14 -4.76
C LEU A 168 17.26 12.68 -5.85
N GLY A 169 16.78 13.92 -5.71
CA GLY A 169 15.91 14.54 -6.70
C GLY A 169 14.50 13.99 -6.64
N ASN A 170 13.90 13.66 -7.78
CA ASN A 170 12.58 13.04 -7.83
C ASN A 170 12.72 11.58 -8.25
N ILE A 171 12.33 10.65 -7.38
CA ILE A 171 12.37 9.21 -7.65
C ILE A 171 11.00 8.76 -8.14
N SER A 172 10.96 7.97 -9.21
CA SER A 172 9.79 7.24 -9.69
C SER A 172 10.08 5.74 -9.60
N ILE A 173 9.14 5.00 -9.02
CA ILE A 173 9.11 3.55 -8.96
C ILE A 173 7.84 3.10 -9.66
N VAL A 174 7.98 2.47 -10.82
CA VAL A 174 6.84 1.95 -11.59
C VAL A 174 6.71 0.46 -11.27
N LEU A 175 5.58 0.08 -10.70
CA LEU A 175 5.24 -1.31 -10.38
C LEU A 175 4.53 -1.95 -11.55
N GLY A 176 4.87 -3.21 -11.82
CA GLY A 176 4.24 -4.00 -12.86
C GLY A 176 4.41 -5.49 -12.60
N GLU A 177 4.12 -6.26 -13.63
CA GLU A 177 4.19 -7.71 -13.61
C GLU A 177 5.20 -8.17 -14.65
N SER A 178 6.11 -9.06 -14.26
CA SER A 178 7.09 -9.63 -15.18
C SER A 178 6.48 -10.72 -16.05
N GLU A 179 7.23 -11.22 -17.03
CA GLU A 179 6.78 -12.32 -17.90
C GLU A 179 6.47 -13.62 -17.13
N GLN A 180 6.92 -13.73 -15.88
CA GLN A 180 6.73 -14.90 -15.01
C GLN A 180 5.57 -14.71 -14.03
N GLU A 181 4.72 -13.70 -14.23
CA GLU A 181 3.61 -13.35 -13.33
C GLU A 181 4.10 -13.04 -11.90
N LEU A 182 5.20 -12.28 -11.81
CA LEU A 182 5.81 -11.85 -10.56
C LEU A 182 5.82 -10.32 -10.47
N LEU A 183 5.73 -9.79 -9.26
CA LEU A 183 5.81 -8.35 -9.04
C LEU A 183 7.19 -7.84 -9.43
N SER A 184 7.22 -6.85 -10.31
CA SER A 184 8.42 -6.16 -10.75
C SER A 184 8.31 -4.67 -10.50
N ALA A 185 9.45 -4.00 -10.38
CA ALA A 185 9.54 -2.57 -10.21
C ALA A 185 10.71 -1.99 -11.02
N GLU A 186 10.46 -0.92 -11.76
CA GLU A 186 11.50 -0.08 -12.36
C GLU A 186 11.73 1.16 -11.49
N ILE A 187 12.99 1.42 -11.12
CA ILE A 187 13.37 2.51 -10.22
C ILE A 187 14.26 3.48 -10.99
N LYS A 188 13.83 4.74 -11.10
CA LYS A 188 14.60 5.82 -11.74
C LYS A 188 14.49 7.09 -10.94
N ASN A 189 15.44 7.99 -11.12
CA ASN A 189 15.30 9.35 -10.61
C ASN A 189 15.60 10.42 -11.67
N GLN A 190 15.16 11.63 -11.36
CA GLN A 190 15.47 12.84 -12.11
C GLN A 190 16.06 13.88 -11.17
N GLY A 191 17.28 14.34 -11.50
CA GLY A 191 18.02 15.30 -10.69
C GLY A 191 18.72 14.65 -9.50
N GLY A 192 19.13 15.47 -8.53
CA GLY A 192 19.88 15.01 -7.36
C GLY A 192 21.37 14.85 -7.61
N SER A 193 22.08 14.43 -6.57
CA SER A 193 23.53 14.23 -6.60
C SER A 193 23.93 12.85 -7.11
N ILE A 194 23.01 11.89 -7.23
CA ILE A 194 23.28 10.54 -7.76
C ILE A 194 22.19 10.22 -8.76
N ASN A 195 22.57 9.78 -9.96
CA ASN A 195 21.63 9.19 -10.91
C ASN A 195 21.40 7.72 -10.54
N ILE A 196 20.13 7.32 -10.47
CA ILE A 196 19.63 6.02 -10.03
C ILE A 196 18.89 5.41 -11.22
N ASN A 197 19.27 4.20 -11.59
CA ASN A 197 18.52 3.37 -12.52
C ASN A 197 18.61 1.92 -12.07
N GLY A 198 17.48 1.27 -11.85
CA GLY A 198 17.48 -0.07 -11.31
C GLY A 198 16.16 -0.79 -11.51
N THR A 199 16.18 -2.06 -11.14
CA THR A 199 15.02 -2.93 -11.13
C THR A 199 14.95 -3.69 -9.80
N ALA A 200 13.75 -4.01 -9.38
CA ALA A 200 13.49 -4.97 -8.32
C ALA A 200 12.43 -5.97 -8.80
N GLU A 201 12.50 -7.20 -8.33
CA GLU A 201 11.55 -8.24 -8.69
C GLU A 201 11.36 -9.19 -7.51
N LEU A 202 10.13 -9.62 -7.26
CA LEU A 202 9.86 -10.79 -6.42
C LEU A 202 10.20 -12.04 -7.22
N ILE A 203 10.94 -12.95 -6.63
CA ILE A 203 11.27 -14.25 -7.23
C ILE A 203 10.55 -15.36 -6.47
N SER A 204 10.64 -16.60 -6.96
CA SER A 204 9.97 -17.76 -6.35
C SER A 204 10.26 -17.89 -4.85
N GLU A 205 9.33 -18.50 -4.11
CA GLU A 205 9.45 -18.74 -2.65
C GLU A 205 9.51 -17.48 -1.77
N ALA A 206 8.91 -16.37 -2.24
CA ALA A 206 8.93 -15.08 -1.54
C ALA A 206 10.35 -14.55 -1.31
N ASP A 207 11.27 -14.83 -2.22
CA ASP A 207 12.55 -14.15 -2.27
C ASP A 207 12.42 -12.86 -3.09
N TYR A 208 13.39 -11.97 -2.97
CA TYR A 208 13.49 -10.75 -3.77
C TYR A 208 14.87 -10.62 -4.43
N ALA A 209 14.90 -9.93 -5.56
CA ALA A 209 16.14 -9.52 -6.22
C ALA A 209 16.08 -8.03 -6.57
N VAL A 210 17.12 -7.30 -6.18
CA VAL A 210 17.26 -5.85 -6.42
C VAL A 210 18.58 -5.59 -7.12
N ASN A 211 18.52 -4.85 -8.23
CA ASN A 211 19.67 -4.45 -9.02
C ASN A 211 19.60 -2.94 -9.29
N ILE A 212 20.48 -2.16 -8.65
CA ILE A 212 20.48 -0.69 -8.77
C ILE A 212 21.84 -0.21 -9.25
N LYS A 213 21.85 0.60 -10.31
CA LYS A 213 23.00 1.36 -10.78
C LYS A 213 22.93 2.76 -10.18
N LEU A 214 24.03 3.15 -9.56
CA LEU A 214 24.22 4.45 -8.91
C LEU A 214 25.37 5.16 -9.58
N LEU A 215 25.10 6.27 -10.26
CA LEU A 215 26.12 7.07 -10.95
C LEU A 215 26.23 8.45 -10.28
N PRO A 216 27.34 8.72 -9.57
CA PRO A 216 27.64 10.07 -9.07
C PRO A 216 27.57 11.13 -10.18
N THR A 217 26.98 12.27 -9.87
CA THR A 217 26.92 13.45 -10.75
C THR A 217 28.06 14.43 -10.44
N ALA A 218 28.15 15.53 -11.20
CA ALA A 218 29.10 16.61 -10.91
C ALA A 218 28.91 17.27 -9.53
N THR A 219 27.74 17.09 -8.90
CA THR A 219 27.44 17.66 -7.57
C THR A 219 27.73 16.69 -6.42
N THR A 220 28.11 15.44 -6.70
CA THR A 220 28.43 14.47 -5.65
C THR A 220 29.75 14.81 -4.98
N ASN A 221 29.72 15.03 -3.66
CA ASN A 221 30.93 15.20 -2.86
C ASN A 221 31.68 13.87 -2.67
N ASP A 222 32.93 13.95 -2.19
CA ASP A 222 33.78 12.76 -2.08
C ASP A 222 33.38 11.84 -0.93
N ASN A 223 32.81 12.36 0.17
CA ASN A 223 32.30 11.54 1.28
C ASN A 223 31.17 10.61 0.81
N ILE A 224 30.27 11.11 -0.04
CA ILE A 224 29.17 10.33 -0.61
C ILE A 224 29.76 9.24 -1.51
N LYS A 225 30.73 9.56 -2.38
CA LYS A 225 31.39 8.55 -3.24
C LYS A 225 32.08 7.46 -2.42
N GLN A 226 32.75 7.82 -1.31
CA GLN A 226 33.37 6.86 -0.40
C GLN A 226 32.32 5.98 0.27
N SER A 227 31.22 6.58 0.74
CA SER A 227 30.11 5.86 1.37
C SER A 227 29.46 4.86 0.41
N LEU A 228 29.26 5.22 -0.86
CA LEU A 228 28.76 4.32 -1.89
C LEU A 228 29.65 3.07 -2.04
N GLY A 229 30.98 3.24 -1.97
CA GLY A 229 31.93 2.14 -2.08
C GLY A 229 31.87 1.12 -0.94
N LEU A 230 31.17 1.43 0.16
CA LEU A 230 31.02 0.51 1.29
C LEU A 230 29.95 -0.56 1.04
N PHE A 231 28.95 -0.28 0.19
CA PHE A 231 27.81 -1.18 -0.04
C PHE A 231 27.52 -1.46 -1.51
N ALA A 232 28.18 -0.76 -2.44
CA ALA A 232 28.02 -0.97 -3.87
C ALA A 232 29.38 -1.14 -4.56
N ALA A 233 29.45 -2.09 -5.50
CA ALA A 233 30.68 -2.41 -6.21
C ALA A 233 30.97 -1.36 -7.30
N LYS A 234 32.07 -0.63 -7.15
CA LYS A 234 32.53 0.35 -8.14
C LYS A 234 32.93 -0.34 -9.46
N GLN A 235 32.44 0.20 -10.57
CA GLN A 235 32.67 -0.27 -11.93
C GLN A 235 33.73 0.60 -12.63
N SER A 236 34.30 0.09 -13.74
CA SER A 236 35.33 0.78 -14.53
C SER A 236 34.84 2.07 -15.20
N ASN A 237 33.54 2.17 -15.46
CA ASN A 237 32.88 3.35 -16.03
C ASN A 237 32.51 4.43 -14.99
N GLY A 238 32.83 4.21 -13.70
CA GLY A 238 32.52 5.13 -12.61
C GLY A 238 31.14 4.93 -11.96
N GLU A 239 30.34 3.98 -12.45
CA GLU A 239 29.10 3.55 -11.80
C GLU A 239 29.39 2.72 -10.54
N TYR A 240 28.44 2.72 -9.62
CA TYR A 240 28.42 1.83 -8.47
C TYR A 240 27.22 0.89 -8.62
N LEU A 241 27.47 -0.41 -8.54
CA LEU A 241 26.46 -1.44 -8.72
C LEU A 241 26.07 -2.02 -7.37
N PHE A 242 24.82 -1.80 -6.98
CA PHE A 242 24.21 -2.43 -5.83
C PHE A 242 23.38 -3.63 -6.30
N LYS A 243 23.68 -4.81 -5.77
CA LYS A 243 22.92 -6.03 -6.01
C LYS A 243 22.64 -6.69 -4.68
N GLN A 244 21.37 -7.02 -4.44
CA GLN A 244 20.94 -7.72 -3.25
C GLN A 244 19.86 -8.72 -3.62
N SER A 245 19.92 -9.90 -3.01
CA SER A 245 18.83 -10.87 -3.00
C SER A 245 18.71 -11.49 -1.62
N GLY A 246 17.50 -11.91 -1.25
CA GLY A 246 17.23 -12.50 0.06
C GLY A 246 15.75 -12.87 0.20
N SER A 247 15.36 -13.33 1.38
CA SER A 247 13.97 -13.65 1.68
C SER A 247 13.18 -12.40 2.07
N LEU A 248 11.91 -12.31 1.68
CA LEU A 248 11.02 -11.24 2.13
C LEU A 248 10.86 -11.24 3.66
N ASP A 249 10.99 -12.40 4.29
CA ASP A 249 10.87 -12.55 5.75
C ASP A 249 12.03 -11.87 6.51
N ASP A 250 13.18 -11.67 5.87
CA ASP A 250 14.33 -11.00 6.48
C ASP A 250 14.17 -9.45 6.53
N ILE A 251 13.19 -8.91 5.80
CA ILE A 251 12.97 -7.47 5.63
C ILE A 251 11.61 -6.98 6.15
N MET A 252 10.74 -7.87 6.63
CA MET A 252 9.44 -7.55 7.26
C MET A 252 9.47 -7.71 8.78
#